data_AF-A0A134A0D4-F1
#
_entry.id   AF-A0A134A0D4-F1
#
_cell.length_a   1.000
_cell.length_b   1.000
_cell.length_c   1.000
_cell.angle_alpha   90.00
_cell.angle_beta   90.00
_cell.angle_gamma   90.00
#
_symmetry.space_group_name_H-M   'P 1'
#
loop_
_entity.id
_entity.type
_entity.pdbx_description
1 polymer ?
#
loop_
_entity_poly.entity_id
_entity_poly.type
_entity_poly.pdbx_seq_one_letter_code
_entity_poly.pdbx_strand_id
1 'polypeptide(L)'
;MISEKFKEYIFIDEENDIIKGRMVRYRFPNGYGASVIEGEDSYGLELLVLEFSESDYGDTATEFTDDVMGFIDDEELDEILERISRLGEDGKEDS
;
A
#
# COMPACT_ATOMS: atom_id res chain seq x y z
N MET A 1 9.80 -0.48 6.36
CA MET A 1 9.25 -0.94 5.04
C MET A 1 8.19 -2.04 5.13
N ILE A 2 8.40 -3.12 5.89
CA ILE A 2 7.37 -4.16 6.07
C ILE A 2 6.62 -3.95 7.38
N SER A 3 5.30 -3.96 7.30
CA SER A 3 4.44 -4.06 8.48
C SER A 3 4.39 -5.51 8.96
N GLU A 4 4.92 -5.78 10.15
CA GLU A 4 4.79 -7.12 10.76
C GLU A 4 3.33 -7.41 11.18
N LYS A 5 2.53 -6.37 11.46
CA LYS A 5 1.10 -6.48 11.78
C LYS A 5 0.29 -7.00 10.59
N PHE A 6 0.65 -6.59 9.37
CA PHE A 6 -0.09 -6.92 8.15
C PHE A 6 0.64 -7.89 7.22
N LYS A 7 1.66 -8.58 7.72
CA LYS A 7 2.51 -9.49 6.93
C LYS A 7 1.75 -10.59 6.20
N GLU A 8 0.64 -11.08 6.76
CA GLU A 8 -0.19 -12.11 6.14
C GLU A 8 -0.92 -11.65 4.87
N TYR A 9 -1.05 -10.33 4.69
CA TYR A 9 -1.69 -9.72 3.53
C TYR A 9 -0.71 -9.40 2.39
N ILE A 10 0.59 -9.68 2.59
CA ILE A 10 1.60 -9.51 1.56
C ILE A 10 1.42 -10.60 0.50
N PHE A 11 1.28 -10.18 -0.75
CA PHE A 11 1.19 -11.09 -1.90
C PHE A 11 2.29 -10.85 -2.94
N ILE A 12 2.98 -9.70 -2.88
CA ILE A 12 4.19 -9.40 -3.64
C ILE A 12 5.24 -8.84 -2.69
N ASP A 13 6.45 -9.35 -2.81
CA ASP A 13 7.62 -8.90 -2.07
C ASP A 13 8.86 -9.18 -2.95
N GLU A 14 9.34 -8.14 -3.64
CA GLU A 14 10.39 -8.28 -4.64
C GLU A 14 11.33 -7.07 -4.69
N GLU A 15 12.56 -7.31 -5.16
CA GLU A 15 13.46 -6.24 -5.58
C GLU A 15 12.97 -5.63 -6.90
N ASN A 16 13.13 -4.32 -7.04
CA ASN A 16 12.69 -3.58 -8.20
C ASN A 16 13.82 -2.69 -8.74
N ASP A 17 14.25 -2.99 -9.97
CA ASP A 17 15.37 -2.31 -10.63
C ASP A 17 15.08 -0.84 -10.95
N ILE A 18 13.81 -0.46 -11.16
CA ILE A 18 13.44 0.90 -11.55
C ILE A 18 13.69 1.86 -10.40
N ILE A 19 13.32 1.46 -9.18
CA ILE A 19 13.52 2.26 -7.96
C ILE A 19 14.85 1.94 -7.27
N LYS A 20 15.62 0.96 -7.78
CA LYS A 20 16.81 0.38 -7.13
C LYS A 20 16.56 0.08 -5.66
N GLY A 21 15.53 -0.71 -5.41
CA GLY A 21 15.00 -0.90 -4.06
C GLY A 21 14.09 -2.10 -3.99
N ARG A 22 13.17 -2.08 -3.04
CA ARG A 22 12.22 -3.16 -2.80
C ARG A 22 10.80 -2.64 -2.83
N MET A 23 9.92 -3.46 -3.37
CA MET A 23 8.49 -3.23 -3.46
C MET A 23 7.76 -4.34 -2.70
N VAL A 24 6.81 -3.94 -1.87
CA VAL A 24 5.92 -4.84 -1.12
C VAL A 24 4.48 -4.44 -1.42
N ARG A 25 3.64 -5.40 -1.80
CA ARG A 25 2.19 -5.15 -1.97
C ARG A 25 1.36 -5.94 -0.99
N TYR A 26 0.44 -5.22 -0.36
CA TYR A 26 -0.57 -5.74 0.55
C TYR A 26 -1.91 -5.80 -0.17
N ARG A 27 -2.69 -6.86 0.06
CA ARG A 27 -4.06 -7.00 -0.42
C ARG A 27 -4.95 -7.44 0.73
N PHE A 28 -5.92 -6.61 1.09
CA PHE A 28 -6.89 -6.87 2.15
C PHE A 28 -8.17 -7.50 1.59
N PRO A 29 -8.97 -8.19 2.43
CA PRO A 29 -10.21 -8.82 2.00
C PRO A 29 -11.31 -7.85 1.54
N ASN A 30 -11.21 -6.57 1.92
CA ASN A 30 -12.16 -5.52 1.54
C ASN A 30 -11.98 -5.02 0.09
N GLY A 31 -11.07 -5.62 -0.69
CA GLY A 31 -10.82 -5.22 -2.07
C GLY A 31 -9.80 -4.09 -2.22
N TYR A 32 -9.23 -3.59 -1.13
CA TYR A 32 -8.18 -2.57 -1.15
C TYR A 32 -6.83 -3.11 -0.67
N GLY A 33 -5.80 -2.31 -0.84
CA GLY A 33 -4.47 -2.62 -0.35
C GLY A 33 -3.50 -1.48 -0.60
N ALA A 34 -2.21 -1.80 -0.63
CA ALA A 34 -1.17 -0.79 -0.80
C ALA A 34 0.03 -1.35 -1.56
N SER A 35 0.65 -0.52 -2.39
CA SER A 35 2.01 -0.71 -2.88
C SER A 35 2.95 0.15 -2.04
N VAL A 36 3.88 -0.49 -1.36
CA VAL A 36 4.90 0.14 -0.51
C VAL A 36 6.25 -0.04 -1.16
N ILE A 37 7.00 1.04 -1.35
CA ILE A 37 8.32 1.01 -1.98
C ILE A 37 9.34 1.77 -1.15
N GLU A 38 10.59 1.32 -1.21
CA GLU A 38 11.74 2.10 -0.73
C GLU A 38 12.96 1.70 -1.55
N GLY A 39 13.69 2.69 -2.06
CA GLY A 39 14.83 2.53 -2.94
C GLY A 39 15.65 3.81 -3.10
N GLU A 40 16.75 3.74 -3.84
CA GLU A 40 17.62 4.92 -4.04
C GLU A 40 16.92 6.06 -4.78
N ASP A 41 15.97 5.74 -5.66
CA ASP A 41 15.23 6.69 -6.48
C ASP A 41 13.81 6.98 -5.92
N SER A 42 13.53 6.61 -4.66
CA SER A 42 12.27 6.86 -3.96
C SER A 42 12.36 8.05 -2.99
N TYR A 43 11.22 8.60 -2.57
CA TYR A 43 11.15 9.59 -1.50
C TYR A 43 11.14 8.92 -0.11
N GLY A 44 12.21 8.19 0.21
CA GLY A 44 12.23 7.32 1.39
C GLY A 44 11.22 6.18 1.24
N LEU A 45 10.53 5.82 2.33
CA LEU A 45 9.42 4.88 2.26
C LEU A 45 8.20 5.58 1.66
N GLU A 46 7.67 5.02 0.57
CA GLU A 46 6.50 5.54 -0.13
C GLU A 46 5.36 4.53 -0.15
N LEU A 47 4.13 5.01 -0.08
CA LEU A 47 2.91 4.21 -0.13
C LEU A 47 1.92 4.77 -1.15
N LEU A 48 1.37 3.87 -1.96
CA LEU A 48 0.24 4.12 -2.85
C LEU A 48 -0.91 3.17 -2.55
N VAL A 49 -2.14 3.69 -2.42
CA VAL A 49 -3.33 2.86 -2.19
C VAL A 49 -3.75 2.17 -3.49
N LEU A 50 -4.10 0.89 -3.37
CA LEU A 50 -4.53 0.04 -4.47
C LEU A 50 -5.98 -0.42 -4.28
N GLU A 51 -6.69 -0.58 -5.38
CA GLU A 51 -8.00 -1.23 -5.47
C GLU A 51 -7.91 -2.46 -6.37
N PHE A 52 -8.58 -3.55 -5.99
CA PHE A 52 -8.51 -4.86 -6.64
C PHE A 52 -9.86 -5.27 -7.28
N SER A 53 -10.63 -4.31 -7.78
CA SER A 53 -11.93 -4.57 -8.43
C SER A 53 -11.78 -5.21 -9.82
N GLU A 54 -10.78 -4.80 -10.60
CA GLU A 54 -10.56 -5.29 -11.97
C GLU A 54 -9.18 -5.97 -12.19
N SER A 55 -8.21 -5.74 -11.29
CA SER A 55 -6.82 -6.20 -11.44
C SER A 55 -6.37 -7.06 -10.26
N ASP A 56 -5.76 -8.22 -10.54
CA ASP A 56 -5.13 -9.07 -9.52
C ASP A 56 -3.87 -8.43 -8.91
N TYR A 57 -3.27 -7.47 -9.63
CA TYR A 57 -2.09 -6.72 -9.19
C TYR A 57 -2.46 -5.41 -8.47
N GLY A 58 -3.73 -5.01 -8.53
CA GLY A 58 -4.25 -3.75 -8.02
C GLY A 58 -4.02 -2.59 -8.98
N ASP A 59 -5.03 -1.73 -9.11
CA ASP A 59 -4.95 -0.45 -9.80
C ASP A 59 -4.89 0.69 -8.77
N THR A 60 -4.35 1.84 -9.17
CA THR A 60 -4.28 3.00 -8.28
C THR A 60 -5.69 3.44 -7.89
N ALA A 61 -5.96 3.51 -6.59
CA ALA A 61 -7.26 3.89 -6.07
C ALA A 61 -7.42 5.43 -6.06
N THR A 62 -7.45 6.03 -7.26
CA THR A 62 -7.42 7.50 -7.48
C THR A 62 -8.61 8.22 -6.88
N GLU A 63 -9.69 7.52 -6.58
CA GLU A 63 -10.92 8.08 -5.98
C GLU A 63 -10.76 8.37 -4.48
N PHE A 64 -9.76 7.77 -3.82
CA PHE A 64 -9.56 7.86 -2.36
C PHE A 64 -8.30 8.61 -1.97
N THR A 65 -7.25 8.57 -2.80
CA THR A 65 -6.01 9.30 -2.55
C THR A 65 -5.45 9.86 -3.87
N ASP A 66 -5.34 11.18 -3.97
CA ASP A 66 -4.70 11.85 -5.11
C ASP A 66 -3.15 11.74 -5.07
N ASP A 67 -2.56 11.40 -3.91
CA ASP A 67 -1.12 11.53 -3.67
C ASP A 67 -0.46 10.24 -3.17
N VAL A 68 0.74 9.98 -3.72
CA VAL A 68 1.73 9.07 -3.15
C VAL A 68 2.20 9.66 -1.82
N MET A 69 2.11 8.89 -0.73
CA MET A 69 2.62 9.31 0.57
C MET A 69 4.08 8.90 0.70
N GLY A 70 5.01 9.86 0.67
CA GLY A 70 6.44 9.62 0.83
C GLY A 70 6.98 10.01 2.20
N PHE A 71 8.20 9.56 2.51
CA PHE A 71 8.92 9.75 3.76
C PHE A 71 8.16 9.31 5.02
N ILE A 72 7.30 8.30 4.89
CA ILE A 72 6.57 7.74 6.05
C ILE A 72 7.50 6.85 6.89
N ASP A 73 7.30 6.78 8.19
CA ASP A 73 7.98 5.81 9.06
C ASP A 73 7.18 4.50 9.23
N ASP A 74 7.73 3.57 10.02
CA ASP A 74 7.09 2.26 10.23
C ASP A 74 5.79 2.35 11.07
N GLU A 75 5.65 3.35 11.94
CA GLU A 75 4.43 3.58 12.74
C GLU A 75 3.33 4.16 11.84
N GLU A 76 3.68 5.17 11.02
CA GLU A 76 2.79 5.74 10.01
C GLU A 76 2.34 4.69 8.99
N LEU A 77 3.24 3.80 8.56
CA LEU A 77 2.91 2.68 7.69
C LEU A 77 1.82 1.80 8.29
N ASP A 78 1.97 1.40 9.56
CA ASP A 78 1.00 0.56 10.26
C ASP A 78 -0.36 1.26 10.40
N GLU A 79 -0.38 2.56 10.72
CA GLU A 79 -1.60 3.35 10.80
C GLU A 79 -2.32 3.46 9.46
N ILE A 80 -1.59 3.73 8.38
CA ILE A 80 -2.15 3.85 7.03
C ILE A 80 -2.72 2.51 6.57
N LEU A 81 -1.96 1.42 6.72
CA LEU A 81 -2.43 0.08 6.36
C LEU A 81 -3.66 -0.34 7.17
N GLU A 82 -3.72 0.04 8.46
CA GLU A 82 -4.91 -0.20 9.28
C GLU A 82 -6.13 0.55 8.75
N ARG A 83 -5.98 1.81 8.33
CA ARG A 83 -7.08 2.57 7.73
C ARG A 83 -7.54 1.97 6.41
N ILE A 84 -6.60 1.59 5.54
CA ILE A 84 -6.90 0.93 4.25
C ILE A 84 -7.67 -0.38 4.49
N SER A 85 -7.30 -1.15 5.51
CA SER A 85 -7.95 -2.42 5.85
C SER A 85 -9.42 -2.28 6.30
N ARG A 86 -9.84 -1.05 6.63
CA ARG A 86 -11.19 -0.70 7.12
C ARG A 86 -11.99 0.14 6.13
N LEU A 87 -11.50 0.33 4.91
CA LEU A 87 -12.27 0.98 3.85
C LEU A 87 -13.46 0.10 3.45
N GLY A 88 -14.65 0.69 3.37
CA GLY A 88 -15.84 0.09 2.76
C GLY A 88 -15.82 0.18 1.24
N GLU A 89 -16.85 -0.37 0.57
CA GLU A 89 -16.94 -0.39 -0.91
C GLU A 89 -16.96 1.01 -1.56
N ASP A 90 -17.33 2.06 -0.80
CA ASP A 90 -17.27 3.45 -1.25
C ASP A 90 -15.97 4.17 -0.82
N GLY A 91 -14.96 3.40 -0.39
CA GLY A 91 -13.66 3.83 0.14
C GLY A 91 -13.72 4.90 1.22
N LYS A 92 -14.79 4.86 2.03
CA LYS A 92 -14.85 5.52 3.33
C LYS A 92 -14.54 4.52 4.42
N GLU A 93 -14.05 5.00 5.55
CA GLU A 93 -13.88 4.17 6.74
C GLU A 93 -15.25 3.65 7.19
N ASP A 94 -15.42 2.32 7.23
CA ASP A 94 -16.61 1.70 7.80
C ASP A 94 -16.69 2.05 9.29
N SER A 95 -17.75 2.79 9.67
CA SER A 95 -18.00 3.29 11.03
C SER A 95 -18.56 2.24 11.98
#